data_AF-A0A2E4BVA6-F1
#
_entry.id   AF-A0A2E4BVA6-F1
#
_cell.length_a   1.000
_cell.length_b   1.000
_cell.length_c   1.000
_cell.angle_alpha   90.00
_cell.angle_beta   90.00
_cell.angle_gamma   90.00
#
_symmetry.space_group_name_H-M   'P 1'
#
loop_
_entity.id
_entity.type
_entity.pdbx_description
1 polymer ?
#
loop_
_entity_poly.entity_id
_entity_poly.type
_entity_poly.pdbx_seq_one_letter_code
_entity_poly.pdbx_strand_id
1 'polypeptide(L)' 'MTLLELLETLGVKSKFVAIGYNGSVVDKGCLGEILIGDGDVLEVVKPVGGG' A
#
# COMPACT_ATOMS: atom_id res chain seq x y z
N MET A 1 -10.02 -2.58 9.53
CA MET A 1 -9.73 -2.01 8.21
C MET A 1 -8.44 -2.64 7.72
N THR A 2 -8.46 -3.20 6.53
CA THR A 2 -7.26 -3.75 5.88
C THR A 2 -6.53 -2.66 5.12
N LEU A 3 -5.28 -2.92 4.79
CA LEU A 3 -4.46 -2.00 4.00
C LEU A 3 -5.04 -1.77 2.61
N LEU A 4 -5.64 -2.79 1.99
CA LEU A 4 -6.39 -2.63 0.74
C LEU A 4 -7.61 -1.70 0.92
N GLU A 5 -8.42 -1.90 1.96
CA GLU A 5 -9.58 -1.04 2.25
C GLU A 5 -9.15 0.41 2.48
N LEU A 6 -8.06 0.65 3.22
CA LEU A 6 -7.55 2.02 3.40
C LEU A 6 -7.17 2.65 2.06
N LEU A 7 -6.43 1.95 1.20
CA LEU A 7 -6.04 2.48 -0.11
C LEU A 7 -7.26 2.84 -0.96
N GLU A 8 -8.31 2.02 -0.92
CA GLU A 8 -9.58 2.29 -1.61
C GLU A 8 -10.27 3.55 -1.06
N THR A 9 -10.33 3.71 0.27
CA THR A 9 -10.90 4.94 0.87
C THR A 9 -10.11 6.20 0.54
N LEU A 10 -8.80 6.08 0.34
CA LEU A 10 -7.92 7.17 -0.10
C LEU A 10 -7.98 7.40 -1.62
N GLY A 11 -8.74 6.59 -2.37
CA GLY A 11 -8.83 6.67 -3.83
C GLY A 11 -7.55 6.20 -4.55
N VAL A 12 -6.66 5.50 -3.85
CA VAL A 12 -5.40 4.98 -4.39
C VAL A 12 -5.64 3.63 -5.04
N LYS A 13 -5.39 3.55 -6.35
CA LYS A 13 -5.49 2.30 -7.10
C LYS A 13 -4.22 1.47 -6.93
N SER A 14 -4.25 0.51 -5.99
CA SER A 14 -3.15 -0.43 -5.67
C SER A 14 -2.53 -1.12 -6.90
N LYS A 15 -3.30 -1.31 -7.98
CA LYS A 15 -2.80 -1.84 -9.26
C LYS A 15 -1.62 -1.05 -9.85
N PHE A 16 -1.58 0.27 -9.67
CA PHE A 16 -0.61 1.16 -10.33
C PHE A 16 0.50 1.68 -9.41
N VAL A 17 0.54 1.24 -8.16
CA VAL A 17 1.51 1.68 -7.16
C VAL A 17 2.18 0.47 -6.51
N ALA A 18 3.36 0.68 -5.95
CA ALA A 18 3.98 -0.20 -4.97
C ALA A 18 3.71 0.35 -3.58
N ILE A 19 3.53 -0.53 -2.60
CA ILE A 19 3.23 -0.15 -1.22
C ILE A 19 4.36 -0.62 -0.31
N GLY A 20 4.93 0.31 0.44
CA GLY A 20 5.76 0.05 1.60
C GLY A 20 4.93 0.12 2.88
N TYR A 21 5.11 -0.84 3.78
CA TYR A 21 4.48 -0.88 5.09
C TYR A 21 5.55 -1.09 6.14
N ASN A 22 5.68 -0.15 7.08
CA ASN A 22 6.69 -0.17 8.15
C ASN A 22 8.11 -0.45 7.62
N GLY A 23 8.47 0.19 6.51
CA GLY A 23 9.78 0.08 5.87
C GLY A 23 10.00 -1.15 5.00
N SER A 24 9.00 -2.01 4.82
CA SER A 24 9.08 -3.21 3.96
C SER A 24 8.11 -3.13 2.79
N VAL A 25 8.57 -3.49 1.59
CA VAL A 25 7.70 -3.57 0.41
C VAL A 25 6.75 -4.75 0.55
N VAL A 26 5.46 -4.51 0.31
CA VAL A 26 4.39 -5.49 0.47
C VAL A 26 3.97 -6.05 -0.88
N ASP A 27 3.80 -7.37 -0.97
CA ASP A 27 3.20 -8.01 -2.14
C ASP A 27 1.74 -7.60 -2.30
N LYS A 28 1.32 -7.31 -3.54
CA LYS A 28 -0.04 -6.88 -3.85
C LYS A 28 -1.11 -7.91 -3.41
N GLY A 29 -0.79 -9.20 -3.45
CA GLY A 29 -1.68 -10.27 -3.00
C GLY A 29 -1.96 -10.22 -1.49
N CYS A 30 -1.05 -9.66 -0.69
CA CYS A 30 -1.16 -9.62 0.76
C CYS A 30 -1.89 -8.38 1.31
N LEU A 31 -2.17 -7.36 0.48
CA LEU A 31 -2.75 -6.09 0.94
C LEU A 31 -4.12 -6.26 1.63
N GLY A 32 -4.89 -7.27 1.21
CA GLY A 32 -6.21 -7.58 1.79
C GLY A 32 -6.16 -8.31 3.14
N GLU A 33 -4.98 -8.78 3.56
CA GLU A 33 -4.80 -9.54 4.79
C GLU A 33 -4.12 -8.72 5.90
N ILE A 34 -3.48 -7.61 5.54
CA ILE A 34 -2.76 -6.75 6.48
C ILE A 34 -3.75 -5.81 7.17
N LEU A 35 -3.89 -5.96 8.47
CA LEU A 35 -4.61 -5.03 9.33
C LEU A 35 -3.72 -3.86 9.70
N ILE A 36 -4.30 -2.65 9.70
CA ILE A 36 -3.60 -1.41 10.00
C ILE A 36 -3.98 -0.92 11.39
N GLY A 37 -3.02 -0.39 12.12
CA GLY A 37 -3.18 0.25 13.41
C GLY A 37 -2.64 1.68 13.44
N ASP A 38 -2.93 2.37 14.54
CA ASP A 38 -2.36 3.69 14.81
C ASP A 38 -0.84 3.60 14.99
N GLY A 39 -0.12 4.50 14.32
CA GLY A 39 1.34 4.56 14.35
C GLY A 39 2.04 3.77 13.24
N ASP A 40 1.31 3.00 12.43
CA ASP A 40 1.87 2.36 11.24
C ASP A 40 2.23 3.38 10.17
N VAL A 41 3.30 3.09 9.43
CA VAL A 41 3.81 3.95 8.35
C VAL A 41 3.55 3.29 7.00
N LEU A 42 2.93 4.05 6.10
CA LEU A 42 2.57 3.64 4.75
C LEU A 42 3.29 4.52 3.73
N GLU A 43 4.00 3.87 2.81
CA GLU A 43 4.68 4.52 1.69
C GLU A 43 3.99 4.10 0.39
N VAL A 44 3.46 5.07 -0.37
CA VAL A 44 2.82 4.81 -1.66
C VAL A 44 3.72 5.30 -2.77
N VAL A 45 4.31 4.36 -3.52
CA VAL A 45 5.27 4.66 -4.58
C VAL A 45 4.62 4.45 -5.94
N LYS A 46 4.56 5.52 -6.74
CA LYS A 46 4.18 5.43 -8.16
C LYS A 46 5.44 5.19 -9.00
N PRO A 47 5.62 4.01 -9.61
CA PRO A 47 6.75 3.80 -10.52
C PRO A 47 6.63 4.76 -11.70
N VAL A 48 7.71 5.49 -11.99
CA VAL A 48 7.75 6.50 -13.06
C VAL A 48 8.47 6.03 -14.34
N GLY A 49 9.00 4.81 -14.37
CA GLY A 49 9.66 4.22 -15.55
C GLY A 49 10.86 5.04 -16.02
N GLY A 50 12.06 4.73 -15.53
CA GLY A 50 13.28 5.38 -15.99
C GLY A 50 13.90 4.61 -17.16
N GLY A 51 14.07 5.30 -18.29
CA GLY A 51 15.03 4.97 -19.34
C GLY A 51 16.16 5.98 -19.30
#